data_AF-A0A9E4IZJ3-F1
#
_entry.id   AF-A0A9E4IZJ3-F1
#
_cell.length_a   1.000
_cell.length_b   1.000
_cell.length_c   1.000
_cell.angle_alpha   90.00
_cell.angle_beta   90.00
_cell.angle_gamma   90.00
#
_symmetry.space_group_name_H-M   'P 1'
#
loop_
_entity.id
_entity.type
_entity.pdbx_description
1 polymer ?
#
loop_
_entity_poly.entity_id
_entity_poly.type
_entity_poly.pdbx_seq_one_letter_code
_entity_poly.pdbx_strand_id
1 'polypeptide(L)'
;MRARLRRVAAARIMEFVLLNRTVATLSLFCICLAPAAAARAGQQDAVAADQAADEQSPTEESLGFPIYPSARFLRSYDAGRGQRYYLFGTNSTFVDMVNYYRLLLEERGDRVFDAPATHIFEVGRFREESMAFPPGVTIKDYTWNGAEGYLHAGAEAGPERFSTIIQIVPPPPGQAER
;
A
#
# COMPACT_ATOMS: atom_id res chain seq x y z
N MET A 1 24.80 -7.12 -53.75
CA MET A 1 25.30 -8.19 -52.87
C MET A 1 25.13 -7.75 -51.40
N ARG A 2 23.93 -7.98 -50.83
CA ARG A 2 23.64 -7.92 -49.38
C ARG A 2 22.56 -8.98 -49.15
N ALA A 3 22.89 -9.94 -48.30
CA ALA A 3 22.16 -11.17 -48.12
C ALA A 3 21.28 -11.15 -46.86
N ARG A 4 20.38 -12.15 -46.79
CA ARG A 4 19.77 -12.77 -45.58
C ARG A 4 18.60 -11.98 -44.95
N LEU A 5 17.46 -12.56 -44.56
CA LEU A 5 17.00 -13.95 -44.50
C LEU A 5 15.52 -13.96 -44.03
N ARG A 6 14.78 -15.04 -44.34
CA ARG A 6 13.58 -15.55 -43.64
C ARG A 6 12.22 -14.86 -43.89
N ARG A 7 11.57 -15.28 -44.97
CA ARG A 7 10.12 -15.57 -45.01
C ARG A 7 9.94 -17.08 -44.95
N VAL A 8 9.45 -17.68 -43.85
CA VAL A 8 8.72 -18.97 -43.83
C VAL A 8 7.96 -19.08 -42.50
N ALA A 9 6.75 -19.65 -42.55
CA ALA A 9 5.98 -20.27 -41.46
C ALA A 9 5.07 -19.37 -40.60
N ALA A 10 4.10 -18.73 -41.25
CA ALA A 10 2.77 -18.56 -40.66
C ALA A 10 2.01 -19.88 -40.89
N ALA A 11 2.06 -20.77 -39.91
CA ALA A 11 1.39 -22.06 -39.97
C ALA A 11 0.74 -22.37 -38.61
N ARG A 12 -0.54 -22.74 -38.70
CA ARG A 12 -1.31 -23.59 -37.80
C ARG A 12 -2.20 -22.94 -36.73
N ILE A 13 -3.38 -23.55 -36.64
CA ILE A 13 -4.36 -23.54 -35.56
C ILE A 13 -5.42 -22.44 -35.66
N MET A 14 -6.31 -22.55 -36.65
CA MET A 14 -7.73 -22.26 -36.39
C MET A 14 -8.64 -22.93 -37.43
N GLU A 15 -8.55 -24.26 -37.50
CA GLU A 15 -9.47 -25.11 -38.27
C GLU A 15 -9.96 -26.20 -37.30
N PHE A 16 -10.97 -25.90 -36.48
CA PHE A 16 -11.73 -26.91 -35.73
C PHE A 16 -13.01 -26.30 -35.14
N VAL A 17 -13.79 -25.61 -35.98
CA VAL A 17 -15.19 -25.29 -35.72
C VAL A 17 -15.98 -26.14 -36.70
N LEU A 18 -17.03 -26.81 -36.21
CA LEU A 18 -17.86 -27.83 -36.89
C LEU A 18 -17.36 -29.29 -36.81
N LEU A 19 -17.47 -29.93 -35.63
CA LEU A 19 -17.99 -31.31 -35.53
C LEU A 19 -18.14 -31.71 -34.05
N ASN A 20 -19.39 -31.77 -33.55
CA ASN A 20 -19.89 -32.81 -32.63
C ASN A 20 -21.16 -32.35 -31.91
N ARG A 21 -22.29 -32.45 -32.62
CA ARG A 21 -23.63 -32.59 -32.03
C ARG A 21 -24.04 -34.06 -32.18
N THR A 22 -23.91 -34.89 -31.16
CA THR A 22 -24.63 -36.19 -31.03
C THR A 22 -24.44 -36.68 -29.58
N VAL A 23 -25.39 -36.50 -28.66
CA VAL A 23 -26.49 -37.42 -28.30
C VAL A 23 -26.02 -38.87 -28.06
N ALA A 24 -25.89 -39.27 -26.78
CA ALA A 24 -25.97 -40.65 -26.28
C ALA A 24 -26.03 -40.59 -24.74
N THR A 25 -27.20 -40.64 -24.08
CA THR A 25 -27.99 -41.81 -23.71
C THR A 25 -27.32 -42.73 -22.66
N LEU A 26 -27.82 -42.60 -21.42
CA LEU A 26 -28.17 -43.66 -20.45
C LEU A 26 -27.15 -44.80 -20.18
N SER A 27 -26.61 -44.85 -18.96
CA SER A 27 -26.51 -46.13 -18.23
C SER A 27 -26.34 -45.96 -16.73
N LEU A 28 -27.29 -46.59 -16.04
CA LEU A 28 -27.41 -46.85 -14.64
C LEU A 28 -26.37 -47.90 -14.24
N PHE A 29 -25.46 -47.60 -13.31
CA PHE A 29 -24.72 -48.64 -12.59
C PHE A 29 -24.62 -48.30 -11.11
N CYS A 30 -24.90 -49.34 -10.33
CA CYS A 30 -25.16 -49.34 -8.91
C CYS A 30 -23.89 -49.75 -8.14
N ILE A 31 -23.75 -49.21 -6.93
CA ILE A 31 -23.17 -49.80 -5.71
C ILE A 31 -21.63 -49.83 -5.53
N CYS A 32 -21.17 -49.08 -4.50
CA CYS A 32 -20.20 -49.44 -3.43
C CYS A 32 -19.64 -48.12 -2.79
N LEU A 33 -20.10 -47.66 -1.62
CA LEU A 33 -19.65 -47.99 -0.24
C LEU A 33 -18.54 -47.05 0.32
N ALA A 34 -18.98 -46.05 1.12
CA ALA A 34 -18.35 -45.38 2.29
C ALA A 34 -17.04 -44.56 2.16
N PRO A 35 -16.63 -43.77 3.19
CA PRO A 35 -17.28 -42.56 3.72
C PRO A 35 -16.33 -41.34 3.66
N ALA A 36 -16.86 -40.11 3.56
CA ALA A 36 -16.06 -38.92 3.85
C ALA A 36 -16.95 -37.84 4.49
N ALA A 37 -16.98 -37.86 5.81
CA ALA A 37 -17.30 -36.69 6.61
C ALA A 37 -16.20 -35.61 6.42
N ALA A 38 -16.58 -34.37 6.72
CA ALA A 38 -15.77 -33.15 6.74
C ALA A 38 -15.62 -32.38 5.40
N ALA A 39 -16.54 -31.43 5.17
CA ALA A 39 -16.22 -30.07 4.72
C ALA A 39 -17.51 -29.21 4.61
N ARG A 40 -18.09 -28.86 5.77
CA ARG A 40 -19.05 -27.73 5.87
C ARG A 40 -18.73 -26.87 7.10
N ALA A 41 -17.48 -26.45 7.19
CA ALA A 41 -17.05 -25.38 8.09
C ALA A 41 -16.04 -24.54 7.30
N GLY A 42 -16.42 -23.31 6.97
CA GLY A 42 -15.59 -22.40 6.16
C GLY A 42 -16.38 -21.33 5.40
N GLN A 43 -17.71 -21.40 5.40
CA GLN A 43 -18.56 -20.39 4.75
C GLN A 43 -19.26 -19.50 5.79
N GLN A 44 -18.50 -18.97 6.76
CA GLN A 44 -19.06 -18.07 7.78
C GLN A 44 -17.94 -17.29 8.49
N ASP A 45 -17.11 -16.56 7.75
CA ASP A 45 -16.21 -15.53 8.31
C ASP A 45 -15.71 -14.50 7.28
N ALA A 46 -16.29 -14.46 6.07
CA ALA A 46 -15.85 -13.52 5.02
C ALA A 46 -16.70 -12.24 4.93
N VAL A 47 -17.68 -12.05 5.83
CA VAL A 47 -18.60 -10.89 5.80
C VAL A 47 -18.39 -9.90 6.95
N ALA A 48 -17.39 -10.14 7.81
CA ALA A 48 -17.04 -9.25 8.93
C ALA A 48 -15.72 -8.49 8.75
N ALA A 49 -14.97 -8.73 7.65
CA ALA A 49 -13.72 -8.02 7.36
C ALA A 49 -13.91 -6.74 6.52
N ASP A 50 -15.15 -6.43 6.12
CA ASP A 50 -15.50 -5.31 5.23
C ASP A 50 -16.22 -4.17 5.97
N GLN A 51 -16.04 -4.10 7.29
CA GLN A 51 -16.63 -3.06 8.16
C GLN A 51 -15.55 -2.26 8.92
N ALA A 52 -14.29 -2.32 8.47
CA ALA A 52 -13.19 -1.52 9.03
C ALA A 52 -12.61 -0.51 8.02
N ALA A 53 -13.40 -0.13 6.99
CA ALA A 53 -13.01 0.82 5.96
C ALA A 53 -13.66 2.21 6.13
N ASP A 54 -14.00 2.57 7.36
CA ASP A 54 -14.10 3.95 7.81
C ASP A 54 -12.97 4.19 8.84
N GLU A 55 -11.72 3.97 8.43
CA GLU A 55 -10.60 4.65 9.09
C GLU A 55 -10.77 6.14 8.80
N GLN A 56 -11.51 6.82 9.68
CA GLN A 56 -11.64 8.27 9.71
C GLN A 56 -10.25 8.88 9.52
N SER A 57 -10.03 9.56 8.39
CA SER A 57 -8.71 10.13 8.09
C SER A 57 -8.31 11.05 9.25
N PRO A 58 -7.12 10.87 9.83
CA PRO A 58 -6.70 11.62 11.00
C PRO A 58 -6.64 13.11 10.67
N THR A 59 -7.07 13.95 11.62
CA THR A 59 -6.99 15.41 11.51
C THR A 59 -5.67 15.93 12.09
N GLU A 60 -5.27 17.14 11.71
CA GLU A 60 -4.06 17.79 12.25
C GLU A 60 -4.11 17.92 13.78
N GLU A 61 -5.28 18.26 14.32
CA GLU A 61 -5.54 18.33 15.76
C GLU A 61 -5.31 16.98 16.46
N SER A 62 -5.68 15.87 15.81
CA SER A 62 -5.49 14.53 16.36
C SER A 62 -4.03 14.05 16.33
N LEU A 63 -3.23 14.54 15.38
CA LEU A 63 -1.83 14.14 15.21
C LEU A 63 -0.85 15.06 15.93
N GLY A 64 -1.23 16.32 16.20
CA GLY A 64 -0.32 17.34 16.72
C GLY A 64 0.76 17.76 15.70
N PHE A 65 0.56 17.45 14.42
CA PHE A 65 1.47 17.79 13.33
C PHE A 65 0.67 18.33 12.13
N PRO A 66 1.23 19.30 11.38
CA PRO A 66 0.59 19.79 10.17
C PRO A 66 0.56 18.71 9.09
N ILE A 67 -0.57 18.58 8.41
CA ILE A 67 -0.75 17.67 7.28
C ILE A 67 -0.67 18.49 6.00
N TYR A 68 0.17 18.07 5.06
CA TYR A 68 0.31 18.79 3.79
C TYR A 68 -1.04 18.84 3.04
N PRO A 69 -1.53 20.01 2.59
CA PRO A 69 -2.92 20.17 2.14
C PRO A 69 -3.38 19.28 0.98
N SER A 70 -2.48 18.93 0.06
CA SER A 70 -2.79 18.03 -1.07
C SER A 70 -2.39 16.57 -0.82
N ALA A 71 -1.96 16.24 0.39
CA ALA A 71 -1.64 14.87 0.75
C ALA A 71 -2.92 14.06 1.01
N ARG A 72 -2.94 12.82 0.53
CA ARG A 72 -4.01 11.87 0.76
C ARG A 72 -3.61 10.91 1.87
N PHE A 73 -4.48 10.70 2.84
CA PHE A 73 -4.28 9.64 3.82
C PHE A 73 -4.30 8.27 3.13
N LEU A 74 -3.31 7.43 3.43
CA LEU A 74 -3.16 6.11 2.81
C LEU A 74 -3.49 4.99 3.77
N ARG A 75 -2.89 5.02 4.97
CA ARG A 75 -3.02 3.95 5.98
C ARG A 75 -2.40 4.38 7.31
N SER A 76 -2.86 3.76 8.40
CA SER A 76 -2.18 3.79 9.69
C SER A 76 -1.59 2.43 10.06
N TYR A 77 -0.48 2.42 10.79
CA TYR A 77 0.17 1.20 11.28
C TYR A 77 0.45 1.31 12.78
N ASP A 78 0.34 0.18 13.47
CA ASP A 78 0.77 0.05 14.86
C ASP A 78 2.29 -0.18 14.91
N ALA A 79 3.00 0.72 15.58
CA ALA A 79 4.45 0.68 15.75
C ALA A 79 4.86 -0.09 17.03
N GLY A 80 3.90 -0.73 17.71
CA GLY A 80 4.04 -1.33 19.02
C GLY A 80 3.92 -0.31 20.16
N ARG A 81 3.61 -0.81 21.36
CA ARG A 81 3.56 -0.04 22.63
C ARG A 81 2.59 1.14 22.61
N GLY A 82 1.49 1.01 21.87
CA GLY A 82 0.46 2.05 21.76
C GLY A 82 0.87 3.24 20.90
N GLN A 83 2.02 3.18 20.22
CA GLN A 83 2.44 4.18 19.24
C GLN A 83 1.92 3.75 17.86
N ARG A 84 1.32 4.68 17.12
CA ARG A 84 0.94 4.49 15.72
C ARG A 84 1.74 5.44 14.84
N TYR A 85 1.87 5.11 13.55
CA TYR A 85 2.30 6.06 12.53
C TYR A 85 1.33 6.06 11.36
N TYR A 86 1.25 7.20 10.69
CA TYR A 86 0.29 7.47 9.63
C TYR A 86 1.03 7.79 8.35
N LEU A 87 0.59 7.19 7.24
CA LEU A 87 1.15 7.42 5.93
C LEU A 87 0.21 8.30 5.10
N PHE A 88 0.81 9.31 4.48
CA PHE A 88 0.16 10.20 3.54
C PHE A 88 0.94 10.22 2.22
N GLY A 89 0.22 10.21 1.10
CA GLY A 89 0.80 10.27 -0.24
C GLY A 89 0.56 11.62 -0.89
N THR A 90 1.55 12.14 -1.61
CA THR A 90 1.42 13.35 -2.43
C THR A 90 2.23 13.23 -3.71
N ASN A 91 1.85 14.03 -4.71
CA ASN A 91 2.58 14.15 -5.98
C ASN A 91 3.54 15.35 -6.00
N SER A 92 3.64 16.10 -4.91
CA SER A 92 4.66 17.14 -4.74
C SER A 92 6.07 16.55 -4.67
N THR A 93 7.06 17.33 -5.11
CA THR A 93 8.45 16.86 -5.14
C THR A 93 9.01 16.68 -3.73
N PHE A 94 9.98 15.78 -3.60
CA PHE A 94 10.68 15.56 -2.33
C PHE A 94 11.26 16.85 -1.74
N VAL A 95 11.88 17.69 -2.59
CA VAL A 95 12.54 18.94 -2.17
C VAL A 95 11.52 19.94 -1.64
N ASP A 96 10.37 20.07 -2.30
CA ASP A 96 9.31 20.95 -1.84
C ASP A 96 8.75 20.49 -0.50
N MET A 97 8.60 19.17 -0.30
CA MET A 97 8.10 18.63 0.97
C MET A 97 9.08 18.87 2.11
N VAL A 98 10.39 18.69 1.88
CA VAL A 98 11.41 19.02 2.89
C VAL A 98 11.38 20.51 3.22
N ASN A 99 11.30 21.39 2.22
CA ASN A 99 11.24 22.83 2.46
C ASN A 99 9.97 23.24 3.22
N TYR A 100 8.83 22.65 2.88
CA TYR A 100 7.55 22.91 3.55
C TYR A 100 7.60 22.55 5.04
N TYR A 101 8.01 21.32 5.38
CA TYR A 101 8.06 20.89 6.77
C TYR A 101 9.17 21.58 7.57
N ARG A 102 10.29 21.94 6.93
CA ARG A 102 11.34 22.73 7.56
C ARG A 102 10.84 24.11 8.03
N LEU A 103 9.97 24.75 7.24
CA LEU A 103 9.42 26.06 7.61
C LEU A 103 8.35 25.95 8.69
N LEU A 104 7.49 24.93 8.65
CA LEU A 104 6.39 24.78 9.61
C LEU A 104 6.81 24.23 10.96
N LEU A 105 7.75 23.28 10.97
CA LEU A 105 8.24 22.69 12.21
C LEU A 105 9.37 23.53 12.83
N GLU A 106 9.86 24.54 12.11
CA GLU A 106 11.05 25.33 12.46
C GLU A 106 12.31 24.48 12.71
N GLU A 107 12.29 23.23 12.21
CA GLU A 107 13.33 22.24 12.39
C GLU A 107 14.06 21.97 11.07
N ARG A 108 15.39 21.91 11.11
CA ARG A 108 16.18 21.60 9.91
C ARG A 108 15.98 20.14 9.46
N GLY A 109 15.84 19.23 10.43
CA GLY A 109 15.85 17.79 10.20
C GLY A 109 17.14 17.27 9.55
N ASP A 110 17.16 15.96 9.30
CA ASP A 110 18.32 15.25 8.78
C ASP A 110 18.00 14.47 7.51
N ARG A 111 18.92 14.58 6.55
CA ARG A 111 18.98 13.71 5.37
C ARG A 111 19.63 12.39 5.79
N VAL A 112 18.83 11.34 5.92
CA VAL A 112 19.32 10.03 6.39
C VAL A 112 19.69 9.07 5.25
N PHE A 113 19.10 9.26 4.07
CA PHE A 113 19.43 8.49 2.87
C PHE A 113 19.40 9.39 1.63
N ASP A 114 20.39 9.23 0.76
CA ASP A 114 20.45 9.92 -0.54
C ASP A 114 19.69 9.19 -1.65
N ALA A 115 19.60 7.86 -1.57
CA ALA A 115 19.04 7.00 -2.61
C ALA A 115 18.38 5.73 -2.02
N PRO A 116 17.05 5.63 -1.94
CA PRO A 116 16.08 6.70 -2.20
C PRO A 116 16.18 7.82 -1.17
N ALA A 117 15.94 9.04 -1.64
CA ALA A 117 15.98 10.24 -0.83
C ALA A 117 15.03 10.13 0.39
N THR A 118 15.58 10.20 1.61
CA THR A 118 14.78 10.23 2.86
C THR A 118 15.25 11.36 3.78
N HIS A 119 14.31 12.18 4.25
CA HIS A 119 14.55 13.22 5.28
C HIS A 119 13.72 12.93 6.52
N ILE A 120 14.26 13.17 7.71
CA ILE A 120 13.57 12.98 8.98
C ILE A 120 13.60 14.29 9.77
N PHE A 121 12.44 14.71 10.26
CA PHE A 121 12.29 15.77 11.25
C PHE A 121 11.87 15.13 12.56
N GLU A 122 12.74 15.15 13.56
CA GLU A 122 12.43 14.71 14.92
C GLU A 122 12.12 15.95 15.76
N VAL A 123 10.88 16.09 16.23
CA VAL A 123 10.42 17.27 16.97
C VAL A 123 10.27 16.96 18.46
N GLY A 124 9.98 15.70 18.79
CA GLY A 124 9.84 15.24 20.17
C GLY A 124 11.12 14.62 20.74
N ARG A 125 11.14 14.46 22.07
CA ARG A 125 12.23 13.74 22.75
C ARG A 125 12.04 12.24 22.58
N PHE A 126 13.13 11.54 22.25
CA PHE A 126 13.18 10.09 22.34
C PHE A 126 12.90 9.64 23.78
N ARG A 127 12.15 8.55 23.92
CA ARG A 127 11.86 7.92 25.22
C ARG A 127 12.56 6.57 25.29
N GLU A 128 13.65 6.53 26.04
CA GLU A 128 14.47 5.32 26.20
C GLU A 128 13.70 4.21 26.92
N GLU A 129 12.89 4.55 27.92
CA GLU A 129 12.13 3.58 28.72
C GLU A 129 11.08 2.85 27.89
N SER A 130 10.44 3.57 26.96
CA SER A 130 9.44 3.00 26.06
C SER A 130 10.03 2.58 24.72
N MET A 131 11.34 2.78 24.48
CA MET A 131 12.05 2.75 23.19
C MET A 131 11.17 3.11 21.98
N ALA A 132 10.29 4.10 22.14
CA ALA A 132 9.32 4.47 21.12
C ALA A 132 10.00 5.31 20.04
N PHE A 133 9.49 5.26 18.81
CA PHE A 133 9.98 6.16 17.76
C PHE A 133 9.81 7.61 18.21
N PRO A 134 10.80 8.49 17.98
CA PRO A 134 10.66 9.90 18.29
C PRO A 134 9.49 10.49 17.49
N PRO A 135 8.66 11.36 18.10
CA PRO A 135 7.62 12.08 17.38
C PRO A 135 8.22 12.94 16.27
N GLY A 136 7.62 12.89 15.09
CA GLY A 136 8.22 13.56 13.94
C GLY A 136 7.58 13.24 12.60
N VAL A 137 8.19 13.82 11.57
CA VAL A 137 7.78 13.68 10.16
C VAL A 137 8.94 13.10 9.36
N THR A 138 8.70 12.01 8.64
CA THR A 138 9.65 11.44 7.69
C THR A 138 9.13 11.59 6.27
N ILE A 139 9.97 12.09 5.37
CA ILE A 139 9.67 12.31 3.96
C ILE A 139 10.50 11.32 3.15
N LYS A 140 9.87 10.60 2.23
CA LYS A 140 10.51 9.59 1.39
C LYS A 140 10.17 9.81 -0.08
N ASP A 141 11.19 9.85 -0.92
CA ASP A 141 11.05 9.87 -2.37
C ASP A 141 10.85 8.44 -2.92
N TYR A 142 9.76 8.23 -3.65
CA TYR A 142 9.43 6.97 -4.30
C TYR A 142 9.57 7.02 -5.83
N THR A 143 10.06 8.12 -6.39
CA THR A 143 10.34 8.25 -7.83
C THR A 143 11.78 7.87 -8.19
N TRP A 144 12.59 7.52 -7.19
CA TRP A 144 13.98 7.16 -7.36
C TRP A 144 14.16 5.97 -8.32
N ASN A 145 15.24 6.01 -9.13
CA ASN A 145 15.61 4.99 -10.11
C ASN A 145 14.51 4.68 -11.16
N GLY A 146 13.73 5.70 -11.54
CA GLY A 146 12.70 5.58 -12.58
C GLY A 146 11.42 4.90 -12.10
N ALA A 147 11.24 4.73 -10.79
CA ALA A 147 9.97 4.28 -10.24
C ALA A 147 8.88 5.33 -10.49
N GLU A 148 7.66 4.87 -10.78
CA GLU A 148 6.50 5.75 -11.01
C GLU A 148 5.90 6.32 -9.72
N GLY A 149 6.51 6.03 -8.55
CA GLY A 149 5.99 6.39 -7.23
C GLY A 149 5.47 5.19 -6.43
N TYR A 150 5.08 5.48 -5.19
CA TYR A 150 4.49 4.52 -4.27
C TYR A 150 3.10 4.11 -4.76
N LEU A 151 2.90 2.82 -4.99
CA LEU A 151 1.61 2.27 -5.41
C LEU A 151 0.68 2.12 -4.20
N HIS A 152 -0.45 2.79 -4.25
CA HIS A 152 -1.57 2.58 -3.33
C HIS A 152 -2.74 1.98 -4.10
N ALA A 153 -3.04 0.71 -3.84
CA ALA A 153 -4.27 0.10 -4.33
C ALA A 153 -5.39 0.44 -3.33
N GLY A 154 -6.17 1.49 -3.62
CA GLY A 154 -7.39 1.76 -2.88
C GLY A 154 -8.41 0.66 -3.17
N ALA A 155 -9.20 0.27 -2.17
CA ALA A 155 -10.22 -0.78 -2.32
C ALA A 155 -11.26 -0.45 -3.42
N GLU A 156 -11.54 0.83 -3.63
CA GLU A 156 -12.65 1.32 -4.49
C GLU A 156 -12.19 2.16 -5.70
N ALA A 157 -11.04 2.84 -5.63
CA ALA A 157 -10.64 3.90 -6.57
C ALA A 157 -9.63 3.45 -7.67
N GLY A 158 -9.23 2.17 -7.67
CA GLY A 158 -8.16 1.67 -8.52
C GLY A 158 -6.76 2.04 -8.01
N PRO A 159 -5.70 1.63 -8.73
CA PRO A 159 -4.31 1.91 -8.34
C PRO A 159 -3.97 3.39 -8.51
N GLU A 160 -3.66 4.08 -7.40
CA GLU A 160 -3.11 5.43 -7.39
C GLU A 160 -1.60 5.38 -7.10
N ARG A 161 -0.83 6.33 -7.62
CA ARG A 161 0.60 6.45 -7.35
C ARG A 161 0.93 7.80 -6.74
N PHE A 162 1.87 7.79 -5.81
CA PHE A 162 2.35 8.99 -5.13
C PHE A 162 3.86 9.12 -5.26
N SER A 163 4.34 10.26 -5.77
CA SER A 163 5.77 10.54 -5.89
C SER A 163 6.48 10.55 -4.54
N THR A 164 5.83 11.12 -3.52
CA THR A 164 6.41 11.32 -2.18
C THR A 164 5.46 10.77 -1.13
N ILE A 165 6.02 10.07 -0.13
CA ILE A 165 5.28 9.65 1.07
C ILE A 165 5.75 10.45 2.27
N ILE A 166 4.77 10.90 3.04
CA ILE A 166 4.94 11.56 4.33
C ILE A 166 4.51 10.55 5.39
N GLN A 167 5.41 10.22 6.31
CA GLN A 167 5.13 9.41 7.49
C GLN A 167 5.11 10.32 8.71
N ILE A 168 4.01 10.33 9.45
CA ILE A 168 3.86 11.13 10.66
C ILE A 168 3.78 10.19 11.86
N VAL A 169 4.64 10.42 12.84
CA VAL A 169 4.62 9.77 14.16
C VAL A 169 4.14 10.82 15.18
N PRO A 170 2.88 10.76 15.65
CA PRO A 170 2.37 11.73 16.61
C PRO A 170 3.06 11.58 17.97
N PRO A 171 3.01 12.62 18.82
CA PRO A 171 3.44 12.50 20.20
C PRO A 171 2.64 11.42 20.94
N PRO A 172 3.25 10.66 21.85
CA PRO A 172 2.52 9.71 22.66
C PRO A 172 1.45 10.44 23.52
N PRO A 173 0.32 9.78 23.83
CA PRO A 173 -0.77 10.38 24.59
C PRO A 173 -0.28 10.94 25.93
N GLY A 174 -0.69 12.16 26.26
CA GLY A 174 -0.27 12.90 27.46
C GLY A 174 0.92 13.86 27.26
N GLN A 175 1.36 14.12 26.02
CA GLN A 175 2.41 15.09 25.68
C GLN A 175 2.00 16.19 24.70
N ALA A 176 0.70 16.35 24.43
CA ALA A 176 0.21 17.23 23.36
C ALA A 176 0.45 18.74 23.59
N GLU A 177 0.89 19.19 24.77
CA GLU A 177 1.17 20.61 25.05
C GLU A 177 2.34 20.75 26.04
N ARG A 178 3.44 21.36 25.59
CA ARG A 178 4.33 22.21 26.43
C ARG A 178 5.00 23.27 25.59
#